data_AF-A0A2T4Z901-F1
#
_entry.id   AF-A0A2T4Z901-F1
#
_cell.length_a   1.000
_cell.length_b   1.000
_cell.length_c   1.000
_cell.angle_alpha   90.00
_cell.angle_beta   90.00
_cell.angle_gamma   90.00
#
_symmetry.space_group_name_H-M   'P 1'
#
loop_
_entity.id
_entity.type
_entity.pdbx_description
1 polymer ?
#
loop_
_entity_poly.entity_id
_entity_poly.type
_entity_poly.pdbx_seq_one_letter_code
_entity_poly.pdbx_strand_id
1 'polypeptide(L)'
;MVDLLNDGRWSNAYRLILLETQIIRELNRLGVENVRAMRETFVEMYMESFGRSWYAIEQELKVQLDFYRLDREAVERAIDMPIQGVRLDGRMRRNHAHIHQTIRDEIARGYALGKDYVYMAKKLAERLEVGMNQALLIAQTQGHLATQRARLDSYKRAAEVGVEMWNVWDATLDRRTRPSHRALDGQRVRPGENFRSPYGASGPGPGQMGSAKENIRCRCSVRGELEGFSPTARRDNVTREFIPFQSYEQWAKVRLEI
;
A
#
# COMPACT_ATOMS: atom_id res chain seq x y z
N MET A 1 13.02 31.16 9.90
CA MET A 1 12.66 29.72 9.82
C MET A 1 12.27 29.19 11.20
N VAL A 2 11.55 29.98 12.02
CA VAL A 2 11.18 29.69 13.42
C VAL A 2 9.77 30.24 13.70
N ASP A 3 8.81 30.05 12.79
CA ASP A 3 7.42 30.51 12.99
C ASP A 3 6.36 29.48 12.56
N LEU A 4 6.75 28.21 12.36
CA LEU A 4 5.82 27.11 12.07
C LEU A 4 5.51 26.23 13.29
N LEU A 5 5.96 26.62 14.49
CA LEU A 5 5.88 25.80 15.70
C LEU A 5 4.84 26.26 16.74
N ASN A 6 4.12 27.36 16.52
CA ASN A 6 3.35 27.99 17.60
C ASN A 6 1.87 27.64 17.72
N ASP A 7 1.27 26.93 16.76
CA ASP A 7 -0.18 26.64 16.80
C ASP A 7 -0.51 25.16 17.03
N GLY A 8 0.48 24.31 17.27
CA GLY A 8 0.28 22.86 17.41
C GLY A 8 -0.27 22.18 16.14
N ARG A 9 -0.48 22.92 15.05
CA ARG A 9 -1.00 22.45 13.76
C ARG A 9 0.14 22.12 12.80
N TRP A 10 0.41 20.83 12.62
CA TRP A 10 1.38 20.38 11.63
C TRP A 10 0.78 20.52 10.22
N SER A 11 1.50 21.12 9.28
CA SER A 11 1.13 21.05 7.86
C SER A 11 1.46 19.64 7.32
N ASN A 12 0.77 19.17 6.28
CA ASN A 12 1.11 17.88 5.65
C ASN A 12 2.57 17.84 5.19
N ALA A 13 3.11 18.97 4.73
CA ALA A 13 4.53 19.09 4.39
C ALA A 13 5.43 18.87 5.62
N TYR A 14 5.09 19.47 6.77
CA TYR A 14 5.87 19.29 8.00
C TYR A 14 5.82 17.84 8.53
N ARG A 15 4.65 17.18 8.44
CA ARG A 15 4.51 15.76 8.82
C ARG A 15 5.39 14.86 7.95
N LEU A 16 5.42 15.11 6.64
CA LEU A 16 6.30 14.37 5.72
C LEU A 16 7.78 14.57 6.12
N ILE A 17 8.21 15.78 6.44
CA ILE A 17 9.60 16.05 6.89
C ILE A 17 9.94 15.32 8.19
N LEU A 18 9.03 15.29 9.17
CA LEU A 18 9.23 14.54 10.42
C LEU A 18 9.37 13.04 10.18
N LEU A 19 8.52 12.50 9.32
CA LEU A 19 8.49 11.10 8.95
C LEU A 19 9.78 10.72 8.20
N GLU A 20 10.24 11.58 7.30
CA GLU A 20 11.52 11.47 6.58
C GLU A 20 12.69 11.38 7.56
N THR A 21 12.73 12.30 8.53
CA THR A 21 13.78 12.39 9.54
C THR A 21 13.84 11.14 10.42
N GLN A 22 12.68 10.61 10.83
CA GLN A 22 12.61 9.39 11.64
C GLN A 22 13.08 8.17 10.89
N ILE A 23 12.71 8.06 9.62
CA ILE A 23 13.16 6.96 8.80
C ILE A 23 14.66 7.06 8.57
N ILE A 24 15.19 8.18 8.08
CA ILE A 24 16.63 8.38 7.87
C ILE A 24 17.47 7.98 9.10
N ARG A 25 17.00 8.32 10.30
CA ARG A 25 17.66 7.95 11.55
C ARG A 25 17.74 6.42 11.74
N GLU A 26 16.64 5.71 11.52
CA GLU A 26 16.60 4.24 11.62
C GLU A 26 17.39 3.55 10.51
N LEU A 27 17.40 4.13 9.32
CA LEU A 27 18.24 3.66 8.24
C LEU A 27 19.73 3.72 8.62
N ASN A 28 20.22 4.87 9.06
CA ASN A 28 21.62 5.03 9.44
C ASN A 28 22.04 4.03 10.54
N ARG A 29 21.13 3.70 11.45
CA ARG A 29 21.35 2.73 12.52
C ARG A 29 21.48 1.29 12.03
N LEU A 30 20.79 0.91 10.95
CA LEU A 30 20.79 -0.44 10.39
C LEU A 30 22.01 -0.78 9.51
N GLY A 31 23.02 0.10 9.42
CA GLY A 31 24.36 -0.24 8.91
C GLY A 31 24.44 -0.81 7.49
N VAL A 32 23.49 -0.46 6.60
CA VAL A 32 23.60 -0.86 5.19
C VAL A 32 24.68 0.04 4.55
N GLU A 33 25.42 -0.41 3.53
CA GLU A 33 26.52 0.38 2.93
C GLU A 33 26.18 0.97 1.54
N ASN A 34 25.18 0.41 0.84
CA ASN A 34 24.59 0.97 -0.41
C ASN A 34 23.17 1.51 -0.21
N VAL A 35 22.89 1.97 1.00
CA VAL A 35 21.59 2.39 1.56
C VAL A 35 20.93 3.52 0.82
N ARG A 36 21.73 4.53 0.51
CA ARG A 36 21.25 5.90 0.65
C ARG A 36 20.23 6.19 -0.43
N ALA A 37 20.58 5.82 -1.66
CA ALA A 37 19.71 5.91 -2.83
C ALA A 37 18.53 4.90 -2.83
N MET A 38 18.66 3.72 -2.20
CA MET A 38 17.58 2.73 -2.12
C MET A 38 16.51 3.14 -1.10
N ARG A 39 17.01 3.63 0.03
CA ARG A 39 16.23 3.86 1.22
C ARG A 39 15.64 5.26 1.28
N GLU A 40 16.11 6.21 0.49
CA GLU A 40 15.42 7.49 0.32
C GLU A 40 14.09 7.27 -0.42
N THR A 41 14.10 6.54 -1.53
CA THR A 41 12.93 6.52 -2.41
C THR A 41 11.81 5.59 -1.95
N PHE A 42 12.12 4.40 -1.43
CA PHE A 42 11.06 3.46 -0.98
C PHE A 42 10.33 4.00 0.25
N VAL A 43 11.11 4.69 1.08
CA VAL A 43 10.64 5.43 2.24
C VAL A 43 9.72 6.55 1.81
N GLU A 44 10.11 7.38 0.84
CA GLU A 44 9.23 8.41 0.28
C GLU A 44 7.87 7.86 -0.18
N MET A 45 7.85 6.75 -0.93
CA MET A 45 6.59 6.10 -1.36
C MET A 45 5.76 5.61 -0.16
N TYR A 46 6.38 4.89 0.77
CA TYR A 46 5.69 4.36 1.95
C TYR A 46 5.13 5.51 2.79
N MET A 47 5.93 6.56 2.98
CA MET A 47 5.58 7.78 3.67
C MET A 47 4.43 8.53 3.02
N GLU A 48 4.45 8.64 1.70
CA GLU A 48 3.39 9.28 0.94
C GLU A 48 2.08 8.51 1.12
N SER A 49 2.09 7.19 0.96
CA SER A 49 0.88 6.37 1.13
C SER A 49 0.38 6.36 2.58
N PHE A 50 1.28 6.23 3.55
CA PHE A 50 0.95 6.31 4.97
C PHE A 50 0.39 7.69 5.34
N GLY A 51 1.07 8.75 4.93
CA GLY A 51 0.71 10.14 5.23
C GLY A 51 -0.62 10.53 4.62
N ARG A 52 -0.91 10.09 3.37
CA ARG A 52 -2.22 10.30 2.73
C ARG A 52 -3.34 9.60 3.51
N SER A 53 -3.14 8.36 3.93
CA SER A 53 -4.13 7.62 4.74
C SER A 53 -4.32 8.25 6.12
N TRP A 54 -3.24 8.65 6.79
CA TRP A 54 -3.29 9.34 8.07
C TRP A 54 -4.06 10.65 7.98
N TYR A 55 -3.74 11.47 6.98
CA TYR A 55 -4.42 12.74 6.74
C TYR A 55 -5.91 12.55 6.47
N ALA A 56 -6.30 11.51 5.71
CA ALA A 56 -7.71 11.21 5.48
C ALA A 56 -8.46 10.94 6.80
N ILE A 57 -7.86 10.18 7.72
CA ILE A 57 -8.43 9.90 9.06
C ILE A 57 -8.61 11.20 9.85
N GLU A 58 -7.60 12.07 9.88
CA GLU A 58 -7.68 13.37 10.57
C GLU A 58 -8.80 14.25 9.99
N GLN A 59 -8.97 14.26 8.66
CA GLN A 59 -10.04 15.02 8.00
C GLN A 59 -11.42 14.47 8.32
N GLU A 60 -11.58 13.15 8.36
CA GLU A 60 -12.84 12.50 8.72
C GLU A 60 -13.20 12.77 10.19
N LEU A 61 -12.25 12.58 11.10
CA LEU A 61 -12.47 12.85 12.54
C LEU A 61 -12.59 14.32 12.89
N LYS A 62 -12.12 15.23 12.01
CA LYS A 62 -11.93 16.66 12.31
C LYS A 62 -11.06 16.90 13.56
N VAL A 63 -10.19 15.95 13.87
CA VAL A 63 -9.19 16.06 14.95
C VAL A 63 -7.81 15.97 14.36
N GLN A 64 -6.87 16.64 15.02
CA GLN A 64 -5.46 16.45 14.72
C GLN A 64 -4.94 15.35 15.64
N LEU A 65 -4.50 14.23 15.05
CA LEU A 65 -3.88 13.17 15.80
C LEU A 65 -2.42 13.56 16.07
N ASP A 66 -1.93 13.27 17.28
CA ASP A 66 -0.53 13.51 17.60
C ASP A 66 0.35 12.67 16.66
N PHE A 67 1.02 13.36 15.74
CA PHE A 67 1.89 12.74 14.76
C PHE A 67 3.21 12.38 15.46
N TYR A 68 3.23 11.24 16.17
CA TYR A 68 4.44 10.80 16.87
C TYR A 68 4.78 9.32 16.71
N ARG A 69 6.07 9.16 16.36
CA ARG A 69 6.90 7.96 16.12
C ARG A 69 6.31 6.92 15.16
N LEU A 70 6.91 6.84 13.97
CA LEU A 70 6.96 5.61 13.21
C LEU A 70 7.48 4.50 14.11
N ASP A 71 6.67 3.47 14.27
CA ASP A 71 7.13 2.22 14.84
C ASP A 71 8.32 1.72 14.01
N ARG A 72 9.43 1.41 14.70
CA ARG A 72 10.65 0.85 14.10
C ARG A 72 10.29 -0.35 13.23
N GLU A 73 9.38 -1.20 13.70
CA GLU A 73 8.98 -2.37 12.95
C GLU A 73 8.21 -1.99 11.69
N ALA A 74 7.47 -0.87 11.65
CA ALA A 74 6.81 -0.41 10.42
C ALA A 74 7.84 -0.02 9.35
N VAL A 75 8.93 0.64 9.76
CA VAL A 75 10.05 1.01 8.87
C VAL A 75 10.83 -0.24 8.42
N GLU A 76 11.13 -1.15 9.32
CA GLU A 76 11.78 -2.43 9.00
C GLU A 76 10.90 -3.30 8.09
N ARG A 77 9.59 -3.37 8.35
CA ARG A 77 8.59 -4.07 7.50
C ARG A 77 8.46 -3.45 6.11
N ALA A 78 8.56 -2.13 6.03
CA ALA A 78 8.60 -1.41 4.77
C ALA A 78 9.85 -1.87 3.98
N ILE A 79 11.03 -1.88 4.61
CA ILE A 79 12.30 -2.31 4.01
C ILE A 79 12.30 -3.80 3.61
N ASP A 80 11.74 -4.68 4.45
CA ASP A 80 11.77 -6.14 4.31
C ASP A 80 10.63 -6.72 3.48
N MET A 81 9.92 -5.91 2.69
CA MET A 81 8.81 -6.36 1.87
C MET A 81 9.18 -7.62 1.04
N PRO A 82 8.63 -8.80 1.36
CA PRO A 82 9.02 -10.03 0.71
C PRO A 82 8.40 -10.08 -0.69
N ILE A 83 9.23 -10.23 -1.73
CA ILE A 83 8.71 -10.48 -3.08
C ILE A 83 8.07 -11.85 -3.11
N GLN A 84 6.75 -11.86 -3.29
CA GLN A 84 6.01 -13.08 -3.52
C GLN A 84 6.42 -13.71 -4.86
N GLY A 85 6.77 -15.00 -4.84
CA GLY A 85 6.88 -15.82 -6.04
C GLY A 85 8.26 -16.37 -6.39
N VAL A 86 9.27 -16.26 -5.51
CA VAL A 86 10.60 -16.85 -5.82
C VAL A 86 11.16 -17.63 -4.61
N ARG A 87 11.16 -18.97 -4.70
CA ARG A 87 11.79 -19.88 -3.71
C ARG A 87 13.23 -20.16 -4.14
N LEU A 88 14.25 -19.86 -3.35
CA LEU A 88 15.62 -20.20 -3.76
C LEU A 88 16.59 -20.60 -2.64
N ASP A 89 17.60 -21.37 -3.06
CA ASP A 89 18.74 -21.93 -2.33
C ASP A 89 20.00 -21.02 -2.35
N GLY A 90 21.10 -21.47 -1.74
CA GLY A 90 22.13 -20.63 -1.10
C GLY A 90 22.91 -19.64 -1.98
N ARG A 91 23.29 -19.97 -3.23
CA ARG A 91 24.00 -19.02 -4.14
C ARG A 91 23.04 -18.00 -4.77
N MET A 92 21.80 -18.41 -4.99
CA MET A 92 20.74 -17.55 -5.51
C MET A 92 20.38 -16.41 -4.57
N ARG A 93 20.60 -16.53 -3.25
CA ARG A 93 20.31 -15.49 -2.25
C ARG A 93 20.99 -14.14 -2.51
N ARG A 94 22.26 -14.12 -2.95
CA ARG A 94 22.98 -12.86 -3.23
C ARG A 94 22.49 -12.17 -4.49
N ASN A 95 22.24 -12.92 -5.56
CA ASN A 95 21.65 -12.39 -6.78
C ASN A 95 20.20 -11.92 -6.53
N HIS A 96 19.49 -12.63 -5.66
CA HIS A 96 18.15 -12.22 -5.22
C HIS A 96 18.14 -10.92 -4.44
N ALA A 97 19.07 -10.72 -3.51
CA ALA A 97 19.13 -9.46 -2.77
C ALA A 97 19.23 -8.27 -3.74
N HIS A 98 20.07 -8.39 -4.78
CA HIS A 98 20.19 -7.37 -5.82
C HIS A 98 18.91 -7.19 -6.66
N ILE A 99 18.25 -8.29 -7.07
CA ILE A 99 16.99 -8.25 -7.82
C ILE A 99 15.87 -7.61 -6.98
N HIS A 100 15.68 -8.09 -5.75
CA HIS A 100 14.71 -7.55 -4.79
C HIS A 100 14.92 -6.06 -4.58
N GLN A 101 16.19 -5.66 -4.46
CA GLN A 101 16.54 -4.28 -4.26
C GLN A 101 16.24 -3.41 -5.46
N THR A 102 16.64 -3.86 -6.65
CA THR A 102 16.35 -3.16 -7.91
C THR A 102 14.85 -2.96 -8.10
N ILE A 103 14.05 -3.99 -7.76
CA ILE A 103 12.59 -3.92 -7.80
C ILE A 103 12.05 -2.84 -6.88
N ARG A 104 12.48 -2.83 -5.61
CA ARG A 104 12.06 -1.83 -4.64
C ARG A 104 12.42 -0.42 -5.10
N ASP A 105 13.64 -0.24 -5.58
CA ASP A 105 14.16 1.08 -5.94
C ASP A 105 13.43 1.68 -7.16
N GLU A 106 13.13 0.89 -8.19
CA GLU A 106 12.42 1.41 -9.36
C GLU A 106 10.95 1.70 -9.08
N ILE A 107 10.31 0.88 -8.25
CA ILE A 107 8.93 1.11 -7.83
C ILE A 107 8.86 2.41 -7.04
N ALA A 108 9.72 2.50 -6.03
CA ALA A 108 9.89 3.67 -5.22
C ALA A 108 10.12 4.95 -6.06
N ARG A 109 11.10 4.94 -6.97
CA ARG A 109 11.36 6.05 -7.91
C ARG A 109 10.15 6.39 -8.74
N GLY A 110 9.43 5.38 -9.23
CA GLY A 110 8.21 5.62 -9.98
C GLY A 110 7.18 6.41 -9.16
N TYR A 111 6.96 6.05 -7.90
CA TYR A 111 6.03 6.77 -7.03
C TYR A 111 6.50 8.18 -6.70
N ALA A 112 7.75 8.35 -6.26
CA ALA A 112 8.32 9.66 -5.93
C ALA A 112 8.24 10.64 -7.11
N LEU A 113 8.38 10.14 -8.34
CA LEU A 113 8.29 10.92 -9.57
C LEU A 113 6.87 11.00 -10.17
N GLY A 114 5.85 10.46 -9.50
CA GLY A 114 4.47 10.42 -9.99
C GLY A 114 4.30 9.64 -11.30
N LYS A 115 5.18 8.67 -11.57
CA LYS A 115 5.18 7.83 -12.77
C LYS A 115 4.30 6.59 -12.61
N ASP A 116 3.81 6.09 -13.74
CA ASP A 116 2.96 4.91 -13.78
C ASP A 116 3.76 3.60 -13.74
N TYR A 117 3.05 2.47 -13.63
CA TYR A 117 3.66 1.14 -13.66
C TYR A 117 4.32 0.81 -15.00
N VAL A 118 3.97 1.49 -16.10
CA VAL A 118 4.60 1.26 -17.41
C VAL A 118 6.01 1.84 -17.40
N TYR A 119 6.20 3.03 -16.85
CA TYR A 119 7.51 3.61 -16.63
C TYR A 119 8.37 2.73 -15.72
N MET A 120 7.83 2.31 -14.56
CA MET A 120 8.54 1.41 -13.64
C MET A 120 8.93 0.11 -14.35
N ALA A 121 8.02 -0.48 -15.13
CA ALA A 121 8.28 -1.70 -15.88
C ALA A 121 9.40 -1.54 -16.92
N LYS A 122 9.48 -0.41 -17.63
CA LYS A 122 10.60 -0.14 -18.55
C LYS A 122 11.93 -0.15 -17.82
N LYS A 123 12.01 0.53 -16.68
CA LYS A 123 13.24 0.57 -15.86
C LYS A 123 13.61 -0.79 -15.29
N LEU A 124 12.62 -1.58 -14.85
CA LEU A 124 12.86 -2.95 -14.40
C LEU A 124 13.31 -3.87 -15.53
N ALA A 125 12.73 -3.76 -16.72
CA ALA A 125 13.12 -4.55 -17.88
C ALA A 125 14.59 -4.26 -18.27
N GLU A 126 14.98 -2.98 -18.28
CA GLU A 126 16.35 -2.54 -18.53
C GLU A 126 17.34 -3.08 -17.49
N ARG A 127 17.03 -2.93 -16.18
CA ARG A 127 17.99 -3.23 -15.11
C ARG A 127 18.07 -4.71 -14.71
N LEU A 128 17.00 -5.47 -14.94
CA LEU A 128 16.95 -6.89 -14.62
C LEU A 128 17.11 -7.78 -15.86
N GLU A 129 17.24 -7.17 -17.04
CA GLU A 129 17.34 -7.86 -18.33
C GLU A 129 16.19 -8.86 -18.55
N VAL A 130 14.98 -8.48 -18.11
CA VAL A 130 13.75 -9.30 -18.24
C VAL A 130 12.80 -8.72 -19.29
N GLY A 131 11.95 -9.58 -19.85
CA GLY A 131 10.93 -9.14 -20.80
C GLY A 131 9.94 -8.15 -20.20
N MET A 132 9.47 -7.19 -21.00
CA MET A 132 8.56 -6.12 -20.59
C MET A 132 7.29 -6.63 -19.89
N ASN A 133 6.73 -7.76 -20.35
CA ASN A 133 5.53 -8.35 -19.74
C ASN A 133 5.79 -8.84 -18.31
N GLN A 134 6.97 -9.39 -18.04
CA GLN A 134 7.39 -9.83 -16.72
C GLN A 134 7.69 -8.63 -15.83
N ALA A 135 8.41 -7.63 -16.35
CA ALA A 135 8.68 -6.38 -15.64
C ALA A 135 7.39 -5.66 -15.22
N LEU A 136 6.39 -5.60 -16.10
CA LEU A 136 5.09 -5.00 -15.79
C LEU A 136 4.33 -5.77 -14.72
N LEU A 137 4.37 -7.10 -14.76
CA LEU A 137 3.76 -7.93 -13.73
C LEU A 137 4.41 -7.69 -12.36
N ILE A 138 5.74 -7.57 -12.32
CA ILE A 138 6.51 -7.27 -11.11
C ILE A 138 6.13 -5.88 -10.60
N ALA A 139 6.21 -4.84 -11.44
CA ALA A 139 5.89 -3.46 -11.05
C ALA A 139 4.48 -3.36 -10.45
N GLN A 140 3.48 -3.93 -11.12
CA GLN A 140 2.09 -3.90 -10.65
C GLN A 140 1.91 -4.66 -9.33
N THR A 141 2.49 -5.86 -9.22
CA THR A 141 2.28 -6.71 -8.03
C THR A 141 2.98 -6.11 -6.82
N GLN A 142 4.22 -5.67 -6.97
CA GLN A 142 5.02 -5.15 -5.89
C GLN A 142 4.62 -3.72 -5.52
N GLY A 143 4.33 -2.84 -6.48
CA GLY A 143 3.82 -1.50 -6.18
C GLY A 143 2.46 -1.55 -5.48
N HIS A 144 1.58 -2.45 -5.93
CA HIS A 144 0.31 -2.68 -5.26
C HIS A 144 0.49 -3.19 -3.82
N LEU A 145 1.31 -4.22 -3.61
CA LEU A 145 1.59 -4.75 -2.27
C LEU A 145 2.16 -3.66 -1.35
N ALA A 146 3.10 -2.84 -1.83
CA ALA A 146 3.72 -1.79 -1.02
C ALA A 146 2.70 -0.74 -0.57
N THR A 147 1.86 -0.26 -1.49
CA THR A 147 0.83 0.75 -1.19
C THR A 147 -0.24 0.22 -0.25
N GLN A 148 -0.72 -1.02 -0.45
CA GLN A 148 -1.72 -1.61 0.44
C GLN A 148 -1.18 -1.85 1.85
N ARG A 149 0.09 -2.27 1.96
CA ARG A 149 0.74 -2.44 3.26
C ARG A 149 0.89 -1.13 4.02
N ALA A 150 1.36 -0.06 3.36
CA ALA A 150 1.46 1.26 3.96
C ALA A 150 0.11 1.79 4.50
N ARG A 151 -1.00 1.52 3.78
CA ARG A 151 -2.35 1.85 4.24
C ARG A 151 -2.75 1.07 5.49
N LEU A 152 -2.53 -0.24 5.50
CA LEU A 152 -2.86 -1.10 6.65
C LEU A 152 -2.06 -0.70 7.89
N ASP A 153 -0.78 -0.38 7.72
CA ASP A 153 0.07 0.08 8.82
C ASP A 153 -0.42 1.43 9.38
N SER A 154 -0.88 2.34 8.51
CA SER A 154 -1.52 3.60 8.91
C SER A 154 -2.79 3.36 9.74
N TYR A 155 -3.66 2.45 9.30
CA TYR A 155 -4.90 2.13 10.02
C TYR A 155 -4.64 1.41 11.34
N LYS A 156 -3.65 0.50 11.37
CA LYS A 156 -3.21 -0.15 12.61
C LYS A 156 -2.71 0.90 13.61
N ARG A 157 -1.88 1.84 13.14
CA ARG A 157 -1.35 2.90 14.00
C ARG A 157 -2.46 3.82 14.53
N ALA A 158 -3.42 4.18 13.69
CA ALA A 158 -4.57 4.97 14.11
C ALA A 158 -5.35 4.26 15.23
N ALA A 159 -5.60 2.95 15.09
CA ALA A 159 -6.23 2.16 16.15
C ALA A 159 -5.41 2.09 17.44
N GLU A 160 -4.08 1.96 17.36
CA GLU A 160 -3.18 1.96 18.52
C GLU A 160 -3.21 3.29 19.30
N VAL A 161 -3.51 4.42 18.64
CA VAL A 161 -3.68 5.72 19.30
C VAL A 161 -5.13 6.01 19.70
N GLY A 162 -6.01 5.00 19.65
CA GLY A 162 -7.38 5.06 20.16
C GLY A 162 -8.44 5.42 19.11
N VAL A 163 -8.10 5.45 17.82
CA VAL A 163 -9.11 5.67 16.76
C VAL A 163 -9.91 4.39 16.53
N GLU A 164 -11.20 4.43 16.81
CA GLU A 164 -12.10 3.34 16.47
C GLU A 164 -12.40 3.33 14.96
N MET A 165 -11.85 2.34 14.27
CA MET A 165 -12.03 2.18 12.82
C MET A 165 -12.05 0.72 12.38
N TRP A 166 -12.42 0.53 11.13
CA TRP A 166 -12.44 -0.77 10.45
C TRP A 166 -11.55 -0.74 9.21
N ASN A 167 -10.85 -1.85 8.96
CA ASN A 167 -10.30 -2.14 7.65
C ASN A 167 -11.40 -2.80 6.82
N VAL A 168 -11.70 -2.23 5.66
CA VAL A 168 -12.77 -2.72 4.81
C VAL A 168 -12.25 -3.03 3.42
N TRP A 169 -12.55 -4.24 2.95
CA TRP A 169 -12.13 -4.66 1.63
C TRP A 169 -12.93 -3.93 0.55
N ASP A 170 -12.22 -3.34 -0.42
CA ASP A 170 -12.76 -2.56 -1.53
C ASP A 170 -12.36 -3.24 -2.85
N ALA A 171 -13.22 -4.13 -3.33
CA ALA A 171 -13.04 -4.87 -4.58
C ALA A 171 -13.13 -3.95 -5.83
N THR A 172 -12.17 -4.05 -6.73
CA THR A 172 -12.20 -3.26 -7.98
C THR A 172 -13.48 -3.54 -8.78
N LEU A 173 -14.26 -2.51 -9.13
CA LEU A 173 -15.45 -2.66 -9.97
C LEU A 173 -15.08 -2.85 -11.45
N ASP A 174 -14.83 -4.10 -11.84
CA ASP A 174 -14.63 -4.51 -13.23
C ASP A 174 -14.84 -6.02 -13.42
N ARG A 175 -14.78 -6.47 -14.68
CA ARG A 175 -14.96 -7.87 -15.08
C ARG A 175 -13.87 -8.83 -14.60
N ARG A 176 -12.70 -8.33 -14.24
CA ARG A 176 -11.47 -9.11 -13.95
C ARG A 176 -11.25 -9.34 -12.45
N THR A 177 -12.03 -8.72 -11.57
CA THR A 177 -12.00 -9.02 -10.14
C THR A 177 -12.37 -10.47 -9.90
N ARG A 178 -11.54 -11.18 -9.12
CA ARG A 178 -11.68 -12.61 -8.84
C ARG A 178 -12.93 -12.89 -8.00
N PRO A 179 -13.64 -14.02 -8.20
CA PRO A 179 -14.76 -14.41 -7.34
C PRO A 179 -14.43 -14.37 -5.84
N SER A 180 -13.23 -14.81 -5.46
CA SER A 180 -12.73 -14.76 -4.07
C SER A 180 -12.65 -13.35 -3.50
N HIS A 181 -12.31 -12.36 -4.34
CA HIS A 181 -12.20 -10.96 -3.94
C HIS A 181 -13.54 -10.21 -4.02
N ARG A 182 -14.45 -10.64 -4.91
CA ARG A 182 -15.84 -10.14 -4.95
C ARG A 182 -16.56 -10.48 -3.65
N ALA A 183 -16.38 -11.71 -3.17
CA ALA A 183 -16.96 -12.18 -1.92
C ALA A 183 -16.39 -11.47 -0.68
N LEU A 184 -15.19 -10.91 -0.79
CA LEU A 184 -14.59 -10.09 0.27
C LEU A 184 -15.13 -8.66 0.27
N ASP A 185 -15.77 -8.19 -0.81
CA ASP A 185 -16.17 -6.79 -0.92
C ASP A 185 -17.08 -6.33 0.23
N GLY A 186 -16.71 -5.24 0.88
CA GLY A 186 -17.44 -4.69 2.02
C GLY A 186 -17.21 -5.42 3.35
N GLN A 187 -16.49 -6.55 3.39
CA GLN A 187 -16.14 -7.21 4.65
C GLN A 187 -15.26 -6.30 5.50
N ARG A 188 -15.54 -6.26 6.81
CA ARG A 188 -14.84 -5.44 7.81
C ARG A 188 -14.04 -6.33 8.74
N VAL A 189 -12.82 -5.92 9.07
CA VAL A 189 -11.98 -6.54 10.11
C VAL A 189 -11.36 -5.44 10.97
N ARG A 190 -10.98 -5.75 12.22
CA ARG A 190 -10.25 -4.75 13.02
C ARG A 190 -8.86 -4.53 12.44
N PRO A 191 -8.28 -3.32 12.56
CA PRO A 191 -6.89 -3.10 12.17
C PRO A 191 -5.94 -4.10 12.83
N GLY A 192 -5.14 -4.80 12.02
CA GLY A 192 -4.26 -5.88 12.47
C GLY A 192 -4.84 -7.30 12.32
N GLU A 193 -6.15 -7.45 12.05
CA GLU A 193 -6.77 -8.74 11.78
C GLU A 193 -6.73 -9.11 10.28
N ASN A 194 -6.95 -10.40 9.99
CA ASN A 194 -6.96 -10.93 8.64
C ASN A 194 -8.38 -10.99 8.04
N PHE A 195 -8.49 -10.61 6.77
CA PHE A 195 -9.62 -10.98 5.92
C PHE A 195 -9.59 -12.48 5.64
N ARG A 196 -10.78 -13.10 5.53
CA ARG A 196 -10.95 -14.52 5.23
C ARG A 196 -11.86 -14.69 4.04
N SER A 197 -11.30 -15.16 2.93
CA SER A 197 -12.07 -15.47 1.73
C SER A 197 -12.83 -16.79 1.92
N PRO A 198 -14.07 -16.93 1.43
CA PRO A 198 -14.78 -18.21 1.42
C PRO A 198 -14.08 -19.28 0.54
N TYR A 199 -13.07 -18.88 -0.24
CA TYR A 199 -12.25 -19.77 -1.06
C TYR A 199 -10.98 -20.25 -0.33
N GLY A 200 -10.87 -20.03 0.98
CA GLY A 200 -9.80 -20.54 1.84
C GLY A 200 -8.57 -19.62 1.98
N ALA A 201 -8.53 -18.49 1.26
CA ALA A 201 -7.44 -17.53 1.40
C ALA A 201 -7.60 -16.65 2.64
N SER A 202 -6.49 -16.31 3.30
CA SER A 202 -6.48 -15.44 4.48
C SER A 202 -5.28 -14.52 4.47
N GLY A 203 -5.47 -13.26 4.87
CA GLY A 203 -4.37 -12.30 5.01
C GLY A 203 -4.84 -10.90 5.36
N PRO A 204 -3.92 -9.97 5.62
CA PRO A 204 -4.24 -8.66 6.18
C PRO A 204 -4.90 -7.70 5.17
N GLY A 205 -4.88 -8.02 3.87
CA GLY A 205 -5.51 -7.19 2.84
C GLY A 205 -5.08 -7.53 1.42
N PRO A 206 -5.51 -6.74 0.42
CA PRO A 206 -5.17 -6.96 -0.98
C PRO A 206 -3.67 -7.04 -1.23
N GLY A 207 -3.26 -8.00 -2.06
CA GLY A 207 -1.83 -8.30 -2.30
C GLY A 207 -1.16 -9.14 -1.20
N GLN A 208 -1.86 -9.46 -0.11
CA GLN A 208 -1.30 -10.13 1.08
C GLN A 208 -2.10 -11.36 1.56
N MET A 209 -2.94 -11.96 0.72
CA MET A 209 -3.86 -13.06 1.05
C MET A 209 -3.22 -14.47 1.12
N GLY A 210 -1.94 -14.53 1.48
CA GLY A 210 -1.23 -15.80 1.73
C GLY A 210 -0.89 -16.67 0.51
N SER A 211 -1.39 -16.36 -0.69
CA SER A 211 -1.04 -17.11 -1.91
C SER A 211 -0.86 -16.21 -3.14
N ALA A 212 0.02 -16.64 -4.06
CA ALA A 212 0.29 -15.92 -5.31
C ALA A 212 -0.96 -15.76 -6.19
N LYS A 213 -1.87 -16.75 -6.17
CA LYS A 213 -3.12 -16.75 -6.96
C LYS A 213 -4.03 -15.58 -6.59
N GLU A 214 -4.08 -15.22 -5.31
CA GLU A 214 -4.89 -14.12 -4.79
C GLU A 214 -4.18 -12.77 -4.95
N ASN A 215 -2.85 -12.74 -4.93
CA ASN A 215 -2.10 -11.50 -4.79
C ASN A 215 -1.58 -10.92 -6.11
N ILE A 216 -1.09 -11.76 -7.03
CA ILE A 216 -0.47 -11.29 -8.28
C ILE A 216 -1.53 -10.58 -9.12
N ARG A 217 -1.21 -9.38 -9.65
CA ARG A 217 -2.16 -8.54 -10.41
C ARG A 217 -3.47 -8.23 -9.65
N CYS A 218 -3.46 -8.30 -8.32
CA CYS A 218 -4.55 -7.74 -7.53
C CYS A 218 -4.65 -6.24 -7.77
N ARG A 219 -5.89 -5.72 -7.80
CA ARG A 219 -6.21 -4.30 -7.98
C ARG A 219 -7.18 -3.77 -6.91
N CYS A 220 -7.63 -4.65 -6.02
CA CYS A 220 -8.54 -4.31 -4.93
C CYS A 220 -7.81 -3.44 -3.91
N SER A 221 -8.50 -2.58 -3.18
CA SER A 221 -7.90 -1.78 -2.11
C SER A 221 -8.45 -2.19 -0.75
N VAL A 222 -7.74 -1.81 0.30
CA VAL A 222 -8.33 -1.66 1.63
C VAL A 222 -8.64 -0.19 1.87
N ARG A 223 -9.80 0.09 2.45
CA ARG A 223 -10.19 1.42 2.93
C ARG A 223 -10.35 1.38 4.45
N GLY A 224 -9.99 2.47 5.11
CA GLY A 224 -10.40 2.71 6.49
C GLY A 224 -11.84 3.20 6.47
N GLU A 225 -12.68 2.69 7.37
CA GLU A 225 -13.99 3.28 7.65
C GLU A 225 -14.07 3.60 9.13
N LEU A 226 -14.37 4.86 9.42
CA LEU A 226 -14.80 5.31 10.74
C LEU A 226 -16.32 5.26 10.83
N GLU A 227 -16.85 5.12 12.04
CA GLU A 227 -18.28 5.15 12.26
C GLU A 227 -18.87 6.50 11.81
N GLY A 228 -19.94 6.45 11.01
CA GLY A 228 -20.56 7.65 10.41
C GLY A 228 -19.89 8.20 9.15
N PHE A 229 -18.70 7.70 8.77
CA PHE A 229 -17.94 8.17 7.60
C PHE A 229 -17.79 7.07 6.54
N SER A 230 -18.90 6.49 6.12
CA SER A 230 -18.92 5.52 5.02
C SER A 230 -18.84 6.20 3.65
N PRO A 231 -18.18 5.59 2.66
CA PRO A 231 -18.05 6.17 1.32
C PRO A 231 -19.41 6.33 0.63
N THR A 232 -19.59 7.46 -0.05
CA THR A 232 -20.82 7.77 -0.81
C THR A 232 -20.70 7.48 -2.29
N ALA A 233 -19.47 7.34 -2.80
CA ALA A 233 -19.18 7.09 -4.20
C ALA A 233 -18.04 6.08 -4.36
N ARG A 234 -17.99 5.43 -5.53
CA ARG A 234 -16.97 4.47 -5.91
C ARG A 234 -16.68 4.55 -7.40
N ARG A 235 -15.46 4.22 -7.81
CA ARG A 235 -15.06 4.25 -9.23
C ARG A 235 -15.48 2.97 -9.95
N ASP A 236 -16.24 3.12 -11.04
CA ASP A 236 -16.49 2.06 -12.03
C ASP A 236 -15.29 2.00 -12.98
N ASN A 237 -14.52 0.91 -12.99
CA ASN A 237 -13.34 0.80 -13.86
C ASN A 237 -13.68 0.34 -15.28
N VAL A 238 -14.94 -0.01 -15.57
CA VAL A 238 -15.42 -0.25 -16.93
C VAL A 238 -15.69 1.09 -17.62
N THR A 239 -16.45 1.98 -16.98
CA THR A 239 -16.75 3.32 -17.55
C THR A 239 -15.70 4.37 -17.23
N ARG A 240 -14.87 4.13 -16.21
CA ARG A 240 -13.88 5.06 -15.62
C ARG A 240 -14.49 6.25 -14.87
N GLU A 241 -15.78 6.20 -14.56
CA GLU A 241 -16.51 7.26 -13.86
C GLU A 241 -16.67 6.95 -12.37
N PHE A 242 -16.94 7.98 -11.57
CA PHE A 242 -17.40 7.83 -10.19
C PHE A 242 -18.92 7.70 -10.18
N ILE A 243 -19.41 6.66 -9.50
CA ILE A 243 -20.83 6.34 -9.36
C ILE A 243 -21.21 6.31 -7.88
N PRO A 244 -22.50 6.41 -7.53
CA PRO A 244 -22.96 6.18 -6.16
C PRO A 244 -22.43 4.85 -5.61
N PHE A 245 -22.12 4.84 -4.31
CA PHE A 245 -21.55 3.66 -3.67
C PHE A 245 -22.52 2.48 -3.79
N GLN A 246 -21.96 1.35 -4.20
CA GLN A 246 -22.64 0.06 -4.25
C GLN A 246 -21.62 -1.06 -4.09
N SER A 247 -22.07 -2.19 -3.56
CA SER A 247 -21.24 -3.39 -3.48
C SER A 247 -20.90 -3.91 -4.87
N TYR A 248 -19.84 -4.70 -4.97
CA TYR A 248 -19.46 -5.34 -6.23
C TYR A 248 -20.63 -6.16 -6.80
N GLU A 249 -21.39 -6.87 -5.95
CA GLU A 249 -22.52 -7.68 -6.39
C GLU A 249 -23.65 -6.82 -6.99
N GLN A 250 -23.99 -5.72 -6.33
CA GLN A 250 -24.98 -4.75 -6.85
C GLN A 250 -24.52 -4.17 -8.19
N TRP A 251 -23.25 -3.75 -8.27
CA TRP A 251 -22.65 -3.23 -9.50
C TRP A 251 -22.67 -4.28 -10.63
N ALA A 252 -22.31 -5.53 -10.33
CA ALA A 252 -22.24 -6.61 -11.30
C ALA A 252 -23.62 -6.94 -11.87
N LYS A 253 -24.68 -6.98 -11.05
CA LYS A 253 -26.05 -7.18 -11.51
C LYS A 253 -26.48 -6.15 -12.56
N VAL A 254 -26.12 -4.89 -12.34
CA VAL A 254 -26.48 -3.79 -13.24
C VAL A 254 -25.61 -3.75 -14.50
N ARG A 255 -24.29 -3.98 -14.37
CA ARG A 255 -23.31 -3.72 -15.45
C ARG A 255 -22.89 -4.95 -16.23
N LEU A 256 -23.04 -6.14 -15.65
CA LEU A 256 -22.58 -7.40 -16.22
C LEU A 256 -23.73 -8.35 -16.57
N GLU A 257 -24.98 -7.99 -16.26
CA GLU A 257 -26.19 -8.79 -16.54
C GLU A 257 -26.11 -10.23 -15.95
N ILE A 258 -25.48 -10.37 -14.78
CA ILE A 258 -25.31 -11.62 -14.02
C ILE A 258 -25.91 -11.53 -12.63
#